data_AF-A0A1Q5MQZ9-F1
#
_entry.id   AF-A0A1Q5MQZ9-F1
#
_cell.length_a   1.000
_cell.length_b   1.000
_cell.length_c   1.000
_cell.angle_alpha   90.00
_cell.angle_beta   90.00
_cell.angle_gamma   90.00
#
_symmetry.space_group_name_H-M   'P 1'
#
loop_
_entity.id
_entity.type
_entity.pdbx_description
1 polymer ?
#
loop_
_entity_poly.entity_id
_entity_poly.type
_entity_poly.pdbx_seq_one_letter_code
_entity_poly.pdbx_strand_id
1 'polypeptide(L)'
;MLANLQRGNAHLIVDRVEEGMEGSWYVQVLLRDDNTYQLEFRDGVAAEHFQTRTISQEKVLTAMLGWMVGTSDWKHGFMWNNIGSQFET
;
A
#
# COMPACT_ATOMS: atom_id res chain seq x y z
N MET A 1 -6.84 -12.63 5.54
CA MET A 1 -5.51 -12.85 6.15
C MET A 1 -4.45 -12.54 5.10
N LEU A 2 -3.54 -11.60 5.36
CA LEU A 2 -2.29 -11.47 4.59
C LEU A 2 -1.38 -12.65 4.94
N ALA A 3 -1.71 -13.83 4.42
CA ALA A 3 -0.92 -15.04 4.58
C ALA A 3 -0.06 -15.24 3.33
N ASN A 4 1.06 -15.96 3.47
CA ASN A 4 1.87 -16.44 2.35
C ASN A 4 2.59 -15.38 1.51
N LEU A 5 2.79 -14.15 2.01
CA LEU A 5 3.87 -13.29 1.50
C LEU A 5 5.19 -13.99 1.81
N GLN A 6 5.76 -14.62 0.80
CA GLN A 6 6.97 -15.43 0.90
C GLN A 6 7.91 -15.08 -0.24
N ARG A 7 9.19 -15.40 -0.09
CA ARG A 7 10.17 -15.24 -1.17
C ARG A 7 9.65 -15.94 -2.44
N GLY A 8 9.48 -15.17 -3.51
CA GLY A 8 8.90 -15.61 -4.79
C GLY A 8 7.57 -14.95 -5.17
N ASN A 9 6.69 -14.64 -4.20
CA ASN A 9 5.46 -13.86 -4.37
C ASN A 9 5.32 -12.92 -3.17
N ALA A 10 6.26 -11.99 -3.07
CA ALA A 10 6.44 -11.16 -1.89
C ALA A 10 5.53 -9.92 -1.88
N HIS A 11 4.57 -9.80 -2.78
CA HIS A 11 3.69 -8.63 -2.85
C HIS A 11 2.21 -8.98 -2.99
N LEU A 12 1.36 -8.07 -2.53
CA LEU A 12 -0.08 -8.04 -2.77
C LEU A 12 -0.47 -6.62 -3.16
N ILE A 13 -1.30 -6.48 -4.18
CA ILE A 13 -1.92 -5.22 -4.61
C ILE A 13 -3.43 -5.39 -4.52
N VAL A 14 -4.12 -4.38 -3.99
CA VAL A 14 -5.58 -4.27 -4.02
C VAL A 14 -5.92 -2.96 -4.72
N ASP A 15 -6.52 -3.07 -5.89
CA ASP A 15 -6.99 -1.94 -6.69
C ASP A 15 -8.47 -1.67 -6.44
N ARG A 16 -8.85 -0.39 -6.44
CA ARG A 16 -10.25 -0.02 -6.61
C ARG A 16 -10.59 -0.13 -8.09
N VAL A 17 -11.55 -0.98 -8.43
CA VAL A 17 -11.98 -1.18 -9.81
C VAL A 17 -13.14 -0.24 -10.10
N GLU A 18 -12.84 0.85 -10.79
CA GLU A 18 -13.80 1.78 -11.39
C GLU A 18 -13.45 1.92 -12.87
N GLU A 19 -14.45 1.83 -13.75
CA GLU A 19 -14.26 1.83 -15.20
C GLU A 19 -13.55 3.12 -15.66
N GLY A 20 -12.40 2.98 -16.34
CA GLY A 20 -11.61 4.11 -16.82
C GLY A 20 -10.76 4.82 -15.76
N MET A 21 -10.67 4.27 -14.54
CA MET A 21 -9.81 4.76 -13.47
C MET A 21 -8.89 3.67 -12.92
N GLU A 22 -8.51 2.72 -13.78
CA GLU A 22 -7.63 1.61 -13.41
C GLU A 22 -6.28 2.14 -12.90
N GLY A 23 -5.86 1.67 -11.72
CA GLY A 23 -4.60 2.08 -11.10
C GLY A 23 -4.61 3.49 -10.50
N SER A 24 -5.75 4.19 -10.49
CA SER A 24 -5.88 5.49 -9.80
C SER A 24 -5.86 5.32 -8.27
N TRP A 25 -6.50 4.29 -7.73
CA TRP A 25 -6.48 4.01 -6.29
C TRP A 25 -6.07 2.58 -6.01
N TYR A 26 -5.02 2.42 -5.21
CA TYR A 26 -4.61 1.11 -4.72
C TYR A 26 -3.95 1.19 -3.37
N VAL A 27 -3.88 0.04 -2.70
CA VAL A 27 -2.96 -0.23 -1.61
C VAL A 27 -2.14 -1.47 -1.95
N GLN A 28 -0.83 -1.41 -1.73
CA GLN A 28 0.05 -2.55 -1.94
C GLN A 28 0.98 -2.79 -0.76
N VAL A 29 1.30 -4.06 -0.51
CA VAL A 29 2.35 -4.46 0.42
C VAL A 29 3.38 -5.29 -0.32
N LEU A 30 4.65 -5.05 -0.04
CA LEU A 30 5.81 -5.84 -0.47
C LEU A 30 6.63 -6.24 0.76
N LEU A 31 6.89 -7.53 0.95
CA LEU A 31 7.88 -8.05 1.89
C LEU A 31 9.27 -7.95 1.26
N ARG A 32 10.14 -7.15 1.85
CA ARG A 32 11.51 -6.91 1.40
C ARG A 32 12.47 -7.98 1.91
N ASP A 33 13.63 -8.09 1.28
CA ASP A 33 14.67 -9.07 1.65
C ASP A 33 15.25 -8.85 3.06
N ASP A 34 15.15 -7.62 3.58
CA ASP A 34 15.52 -7.25 4.95
C ASP A 34 14.43 -7.58 6.00
N ASN A 35 13.40 -8.35 5.61
CA ASN A 35 12.22 -8.69 6.40
C ASN A 35 11.40 -7.47 6.87
N THR A 36 11.52 -6.32 6.19
CA THR A 36 10.61 -5.20 6.38
C THR A 36 9.44 -5.28 5.40
N TYR A 37 8.28 -4.80 5.83
CA TYR A 37 7.14 -4.56 4.96
C TYR A 37 7.23 -3.15 4.42
N GLN A 38 7.17 -3.04 3.10
CA GLN A 38 6.89 -1.80 2.40
C GLN A 38 5.39 -1.75 2.13
N LEU A 39 4.73 -0.73 2.63
CA LEU A 39 3.32 -0.46 2.39
C LEU A 39 3.23 0.83 1.58
N GLU A 40 2.44 0.79 0.52
CA GLU A 40 2.20 1.93 -0.35
C GLU A 40 0.72 2.08 -0.67
N PHE A 41 0.33 3.30 -1.02
CA PHE A 41 -0.97 3.56 -1.62
C PHE A 41 -0.88 4.67 -2.65
N ARG A 42 -1.85 4.68 -3.56
CA ARG A 42 -2.09 5.79 -4.48
C ARG A 42 -3.49 6.37 -4.27
N ASP A 43 -3.58 7.70 -4.31
CA ASP A 43 -4.81 8.45 -4.09
C ASP A 43 -5.21 9.22 -5.36
N GLY A 44 -5.76 8.50 -6.33
CA GLY A 44 -6.31 9.02 -7.58
C GLY A 44 -5.28 9.22 -8.70
N VAL A 45 -4.13 9.81 -8.38
CA VAL A 45 -3.14 10.22 -9.40
C VAL A 45 -1.72 9.80 -9.02
N ALA A 46 -0.82 9.77 -10.01
CA ALA A 46 0.57 9.37 -9.80
C ALA A 46 1.34 10.25 -8.79
N ALA A 47 1.08 11.55 -8.79
CA ALA A 47 1.64 12.51 -7.84
C ALA A 47 1.28 12.21 -6.37
N GLU A 48 0.12 11.59 -6.15
CA GLU A 48 -0.42 11.24 -4.84
C GLU A 48 -0.13 9.78 -4.50
N HIS A 49 1.15 9.41 -4.59
CA HIS A 49 1.65 8.07 -4.29
C HIS A 49 2.55 8.13 -3.07
N PHE A 50 2.22 7.34 -2.05
CA PHE A 50 2.86 7.38 -0.75
C PHE A 50 3.43 6.03 -0.35
N GLN A 51 4.52 6.04 0.40
CA GLN A 51 5.22 4.85 0.89
C GLN A 51 5.61 4.99 2.35
N THR A 52 5.53 3.87 3.07
CA THR A 52 6.14 3.71 4.39
C THR A 52 6.83 2.34 4.50
N ARG A 53 7.66 2.18 5.53
CA ARG A 53 8.30 0.90 5.87
C ARG A 53 8.11 0.57 7.34
N THR A 54 7.87 -0.70 7.64
CA THR A 54 7.70 -1.18 9.01
C THR A 54 8.10 -2.64 9.16
N ILE A 55 8.43 -3.06 10.37
CA ILE A 55 8.57 -4.48 10.73
C ILE A 55 7.26 -5.09 11.25
N SER A 56 6.24 -4.27 11.52
CA SER A 56 5.00 -4.73 12.12
C SER A 56 4.00 -5.20 11.07
N GLN A 57 3.87 -6.52 10.92
CA GLN A 57 2.85 -7.15 10.08
C GLN A 57 1.43 -6.75 10.51
N GLU A 58 1.19 -6.63 11.81
CA GLU A 58 -0.12 -6.24 12.36
C GLU A 58 -0.53 -4.84 11.90
N LYS A 59 0.38 -3.86 11.96
CA LYS A 59 0.09 -2.51 11.48
C LYS A 59 -0.23 -2.49 9.98
N VAL A 60 0.48 -3.28 9.18
CA VAL A 60 0.21 -3.43 7.74
C VAL A 60 -1.19 -4.01 7.52
N LEU A 61 -1.52 -5.10 8.21
CA LEU A 61 -2.82 -5.76 8.09
C LEU A 61 -3.96 -4.81 8.47
N THR A 62 -3.86 -4.12 9.59
CA THR A 62 -4.87 -3.15 10.05
C THR A 62 -5.06 -2.03 9.03
N ALA A 63 -3.97 -1.50 8.46
CA ALA A 63 -4.09 -0.44 7.47
C ALA A 63 -4.71 -0.90 6.15
N MET A 64 -4.32 -2.09 5.64
CA MET A 64 -4.94 -2.64 4.44
C MET A 64 -6.43 -2.92 4.63
N LEU A 65 -6.83 -3.47 5.79
CA LEU A 65 -8.23 -3.68 6.12
C LEU A 65 -9.01 -2.36 6.19
N GLY A 66 -8.45 -1.34 6.84
CA GLY A 66 -9.09 -0.02 6.93
C GLY A 66 -9.23 0.66 5.57
N TRP A 67 -8.22 0.54 4.69
CA TRP A 67 -8.31 1.00 3.30
C TRP A 67 -9.47 0.32 2.55
N MET A 68 -9.58 -1.02 2.65
CA MET A 68 -10.64 -1.78 1.97
C MET A 68 -12.05 -1.45 2.49
N VAL A 69 -12.18 -1.13 3.77
CA VAL A 69 -13.46 -0.69 4.37
C VAL A 69 -13.77 0.77 4.03
N GLY A 70 -12.79 1.55 3.56
CA GLY A 70 -12.96 2.96 3.24
C GLY A 70 -12.93 3.87 4.46
N THR A 71 -12.31 3.45 5.57
CA THR A 71 -12.09 4.36 6.71
C THR A 71 -11.04 5.40 6.34
N SER A 72 -10.95 6.52 7.05
CA SER A 72 -9.92 7.55 6.79
C SER A 72 -8.69 7.41 7.69
N ASP A 73 -8.83 6.71 8.80
CA ASP A 73 -7.88 6.62 9.90
C ASP A 73 -6.79 5.56 9.72
N TRP A 74 -6.91 4.67 8.73
CA TRP A 74 -5.89 3.66 8.43
C TRP A 74 -4.53 4.26 8.09
N LYS A 75 -4.47 5.51 7.61
CA LYS A 75 -3.23 6.23 7.31
C LYS A 75 -2.48 6.68 8.59
N HIS A 76 -3.18 6.89 9.72
CA HIS A 76 -2.61 7.57 10.89
C HIS A 76 -1.52 6.77 11.63
N GLY A 77 -1.46 5.45 11.44
CA GLY A 77 -0.47 4.58 12.10
C GLY A 77 0.97 4.69 11.59
N PHE A 78 1.19 5.52 10.56
CA PHE A 78 2.43 5.60 9.80
C PHE A 78 2.86 7.04 9.49
N MET A 79 4.17 7.19 9.33
CA MET A 79 4.76 8.34 8.65
C MET A 79 4.91 7.95 7.17
N TRP A 80 4.26 8.73 6.29
CA TRP A 80 4.24 8.48 4.85
C TRP A 80 5.19 9.41 4.13
N ASN A 81 5.96 8.86 3.20
CA ASN A 81 6.77 9.63 2.27
C ASN A 81 6.04 9.69 0.94
N ASN A 82 5.82 10.88 0.40
CA ASN A 82 5.35 11.02 -0.97
C ASN A 82 6.49 10.61 -1.92
N ILE A 83 6.20 9.67 -2.81
CA ILE A 83 7.10 9.15 -3.86
C ILE A 83 6.56 9.39 -5.27
N GLY A 84 5.49 10.19 -5.41
CA GLY A 84 4.75 10.40 -6.66
C GLY A 84 5.59 10.98 -7.79
N SER A 85 6.58 11.82 -7.48
CA SER A 85 7.52 12.36 -8.48
C SER A 85 8.32 11.29 -9.24
N GLN A 86 8.39 10.05 -8.73
CA GLN A 86 9.03 8.92 -9.43
C GLN A 86 8.12 8.29 -10.48
N PHE A 87 6.83 8.66 -10.50
CA PHE A 87 5.78 8.07 -11.33
C PHE A 87 5.04 9.12 -12.17
N GLU A 88 5.41 10.39 -12.06
CA GLU A 88 4.99 11.45 -12.98
C GLU A 88 5.74 11.27 -14.31
N THR A 89 5.01 10.90 -15.36
CA THR A 89 5.47 10.91 -16.77
C THR A 89 4.78 12.02 -17.54
#